data_AF-Q21GR0-F1
#
_entry.id   AF-Q21GR0-F1
#
_cell.length_a   1.000
_cell.length_b   1.000
_cell.length_c   1.000
_cell.angle_alpha   90.00
_cell.angle_beta   90.00
_cell.angle_gamma   90.00
#
_symmetry.space_group_name_H-M   'P 1'
#
loop_
_entity.id
_entity.type
_entity.pdbx_description
1 polymer ?
#
loop_
_entity_poly.entity_id
_entity_poly.type
_entity_poly.pdbx_seq_one_letter_code
_entity_poly.pdbx_strand_id
1 'polypeptide(L)'
;MARNKIIVPPDKLDAAVAELAKRGVKIKVIDGTKDPLGYSGVNFTIKTQSGIVGEIQVNTPAMIYAKEPEPIARALLGDDLYTSIATKSGIPSGQGHKLYEQWRVLPDSDPERLVIEAQSKAYYDAIRKSINGY
;
A
#
# COMPACT_ATOMS: atom_id res chain seq x y z
N MET A 1 -3.44 -21.40 -0.09
CA MET A 1 -3.82 -19.98 -0.34
C MET A 1 -2.83 -19.41 -1.33
N ALA A 2 -3.29 -18.66 -2.34
CA ALA A 2 -2.41 -17.96 -3.29
C ALA A 2 -2.48 -16.45 -3.05
N ARG A 3 -1.34 -15.76 -3.04
CA ARG A 3 -1.27 -14.31 -2.88
C ARG A 3 -0.25 -13.71 -3.83
N ASN A 4 -0.64 -12.66 -4.53
CA ASN A 4 0.18 -11.98 -5.52
C ASN A 4 0.05 -10.46 -5.34
N LYS A 5 1.08 -9.71 -5.73
CA LYS A 5 1.05 -8.25 -5.81
C LYS A 5 1.27 -7.82 -7.25
N ILE A 6 0.44 -6.90 -7.72
CA ILE A 6 0.58 -6.23 -9.01
C ILE A 6 0.94 -4.78 -8.70
N ILE A 7 2.03 -4.29 -9.29
CA ILE A 7 2.52 -2.94 -9.07
C ILE A 7 2.37 -2.18 -10.36
N VAL A 8 1.62 -1.08 -10.32
CA VAL A 8 1.30 -0.28 -11.51
C VAL A 8 1.54 1.20 -11.24
N PRO A 9 1.96 1.98 -12.25
CA PRO A 9 1.98 3.44 -12.16
C PRO A 9 0.61 4.02 -11.73
N PRO A 10 0.57 5.18 -11.04
CA PRO A 10 -0.67 5.78 -10.56
C PRO A 10 -1.73 5.99 -11.67
N ASP A 11 -1.31 6.41 -12.87
CA ASP A 11 -2.19 6.64 -14.03
C ASP A 11 -2.77 5.34 -14.63
N LYS A 12 -2.24 4.18 -14.23
CA LYS A 12 -2.73 2.86 -14.66
C LYS A 12 -3.52 2.13 -13.58
N LEU A 13 -3.62 2.68 -12.37
CA LEU A 13 -4.28 2.02 -11.25
C LEU A 13 -5.76 1.74 -11.56
N ASP A 14 -6.51 2.75 -11.99
CA ASP A 14 -7.93 2.61 -12.29
C ASP A 14 -8.19 1.63 -13.43
N ALA A 15 -7.35 1.66 -14.47
CA ALA A 15 -7.44 0.73 -15.60
C ALA A 15 -7.18 -0.72 -15.15
N ALA A 16 -6.15 -0.95 -14.32
CA ALA A 16 -5.85 -2.27 -13.77
C ALA A 16 -6.99 -2.78 -12.87
N VAL A 17 -7.56 -1.89 -12.05
CA VAL A 17 -8.68 -2.22 -11.16
C VAL A 17 -9.93 -2.57 -11.95
N ALA A 18 -10.26 -1.80 -12.97
CA ALA A 18 -11.40 -2.05 -13.85
C ALA A 18 -11.27 -3.38 -14.60
N GLU A 19 -10.07 -3.73 -15.06
CA GLU A 19 -9.83 -5.01 -15.73
C GLU A 19 -9.98 -6.21 -14.79
N LEU A 20 -9.49 -6.09 -13.55
CA LEU A 20 -9.66 -7.13 -12.54
C LEU A 20 -11.13 -7.26 -12.10
N ALA A 21 -11.86 -6.15 -11.98
CA ALA A 21 -13.27 -6.11 -11.59
C ALA A 21 -14.18 -6.96 -12.49
N LYS A 22 -13.88 -7.00 -13.80
CA LYS A 22 -14.62 -7.80 -14.80
C LYS A 22 -14.61 -9.30 -14.51
N ARG A 23 -13.70 -9.79 -13.65
CA ARG A 23 -13.56 -11.21 -13.33
C ARG A 23 -14.47 -11.71 -12.20
N GLY A 24 -15.47 -10.91 -11.79
CA GLY A 24 -16.45 -11.31 -10.77
C GLY A 24 -15.85 -11.42 -9.36
N VAL A 25 -14.85 -10.60 -9.08
CA VAL A 25 -14.02 -10.65 -7.88
C VAL A 25 -14.54 -9.71 -6.81
N LYS A 26 -14.37 -10.04 -5.52
CA LYS A 26 -14.67 -9.10 -4.43
C LYS A 26 -13.56 -8.06 -4.35
N ILE A 27 -13.91 -6.79 -4.47
CA ILE A 27 -12.95 -5.68 -4.48
C ILE A 27 -13.06 -4.90 -3.17
N LYS A 28 -11.92 -4.62 -2.55
CA LYS A 28 -11.79 -3.66 -1.45
C LYS A 28 -10.81 -2.58 -1.88
N VAL A 29 -11.34 -1.42 -2.25
CA VAL A 29 -10.54 -0.20 -2.47
C VAL A 29 -10.28 0.44 -1.11
N ILE A 30 -9.01 0.72 -0.83
CA ILE A 30 -8.58 1.41 0.39
C ILE A 30 -8.17 2.82 -0.04
N ASP A 31 -8.96 3.79 0.42
CA ASP A 31 -8.77 5.21 0.18
C ASP A 31 -7.96 5.80 1.34
N GLY A 32 -6.79 6.36 1.02
CA GLY A 32 -5.88 6.94 2.02
C GLY A 32 -6.46 8.14 2.76
N THR A 33 -7.53 8.77 2.26
CA THR A 33 -8.22 9.84 2.99
C THR A 33 -9.18 9.30 4.06
N LYS A 34 -9.61 8.04 3.93
CA LYS A 34 -10.54 7.36 4.84
C LYS A 34 -9.86 6.35 5.75
N ASP A 35 -8.72 5.82 5.32
CA ASP A 35 -7.91 4.91 6.12
C ASP A 35 -7.32 5.65 7.33
N PRO A 36 -7.49 5.14 8.57
CA PRO A 36 -6.95 5.79 9.77
C PRO A 36 -5.45 6.03 9.70
N LEU A 37 -4.71 5.17 8.99
CA LEU A 37 -3.26 5.24 8.86
C LEU A 37 -2.81 5.90 7.54
N GLY A 38 -3.73 6.31 6.67
CA GLY A 38 -3.39 6.99 5.41
C GLY A 38 -2.98 6.05 4.26
N TYR A 39 -3.00 4.74 4.47
CA TYR A 39 -2.64 3.76 3.44
C TYR A 39 -3.67 3.76 2.31
N SER A 40 -3.21 3.60 1.07
CA SER A 40 -4.06 3.43 -0.11
C SER A 40 -3.62 2.25 -0.95
N GLY A 41 -4.58 1.53 -1.52
CA GLY A 41 -4.33 0.36 -2.34
C GLY A 41 -5.62 -0.39 -2.66
N VAL A 42 -5.54 -1.44 -3.47
CA VAL A 42 -6.71 -2.24 -3.82
C VAL A 42 -6.45 -3.71 -3.56
N ASN A 43 -7.33 -4.35 -2.81
CA ASN A 43 -7.30 -5.79 -2.58
C ASN A 43 -8.45 -6.46 -3.32
N PHE A 44 -8.13 -7.53 -4.03
CA PHE A 44 -9.07 -8.40 -4.72
C PHE A 44 -9.07 -9.76 -4.05
N THR A 45 -10.25 -10.30 -3.81
CA THR A 45 -10.43 -11.69 -3.38
C THR A 45 -11.13 -12.46 -4.48
N ILE A 46 -10.48 -13.53 -4.93
CA ILE A 46 -10.92 -14.36 -6.06
C ILE A 46 -11.10 -15.79 -5.56
N LYS A 47 -12.23 -16.42 -5.88
CA LYS A 47 -12.37 -17.87 -5.75
C LYS A 47 -11.89 -18.51 -7.04
N THR A 48 -10.82 -19.31 -6.96
CA THR A 48 -10.27 -20.00 -8.14
C THR A 48 -11.20 -21.13 -8.57
N GLN A 49 -11.00 -21.65 -9.79
CA GLN A 49 -11.72 -22.83 -10.28
C GLN A 49 -11.54 -24.06 -9.39
N SER A 50 -10.39 -24.16 -8.71
CA SER A 50 -10.11 -25.19 -7.71
C SER A 50 -10.82 -24.97 -6.36
N GLY A 51 -11.64 -23.92 -6.22
CA GLY A 51 -12.35 -23.57 -4.99
C GLY A 51 -11.51 -22.88 -3.91
N ILE A 52 -10.21 -22.67 -4.17
CA ILE A 52 -9.27 -22.00 -3.26
C ILE A 52 -9.47 -20.48 -3.36
N VAL A 53 -9.39 -19.79 -2.22
CA VAL A 53 -9.37 -18.32 -2.20
C VAL A 53 -7.96 -17.81 -2.50
N GLY A 54 -7.87 -16.95 -3.51
CA GLY A 54 -6.68 -16.18 -3.86
C GLY A 54 -6.87 -14.70 -3.53
N GLU A 55 -5.78 -14.02 -3.20
CA GLU A 55 -5.74 -12.57 -2.98
C GLU A 55 -4.79 -11.90 -3.98
N ILE A 56 -5.25 -10.85 -4.66
CA ILE A 56 -4.41 -9.99 -5.50
C ILE A 56 -4.43 -8.59 -4.90
N GLN A 57 -3.26 -8.03 -4.60
CA GLN A 57 -3.14 -6.63 -4.20
C GLN A 57 -2.62 -5.81 -5.38
N VAL A 58 -3.23 -4.67 -5.64
CA VAL A 58 -2.76 -3.69 -6.62
C VAL A 58 -2.34 -2.42 -5.88
N ASN A 59 -1.08 -2.03 -6.06
CA ASN A 59 -0.48 -0.86 -5.43
C ASN A 59 0.36 -0.06 -6.42
N THR A 60 0.61 1.20 -6.08
CA THR A 60 1.62 2.01 -6.77
C THR A 60 3.02 1.76 -6.20
N PRO A 61 4.09 2.07 -6.94
CA PRO A 61 5.46 2.00 -6.43
C PRO A 61 5.66 2.78 -5.13
N ALA A 62 5.09 3.98 -5.04
CA ALA A 62 5.11 4.83 -3.86
C ALA A 62 4.54 4.13 -2.62
N MET A 63 3.40 3.43 -2.78
CA MET A 63 2.77 2.73 -1.67
C MET A 63 3.56 1.50 -1.21
N ILE A 64 4.19 0.79 -2.14
CA ILE A 64 5.09 -0.32 -1.80
C ILE A 64 6.33 0.20 -1.06
N TYR A 65 6.95 1.27 -1.56
CA TYR A 65 8.09 1.91 -0.92
C TYR A 65 7.77 2.38 0.50
N ALA A 66 6.65 3.06 0.69
CA ALA A 66 6.23 3.56 2.00
C ALA A 66 5.90 2.42 2.99
N LYS A 67 5.24 1.37 2.51
CA LYS A 67 4.75 0.28 3.36
C LYS A 67 5.85 -0.70 3.74
N GLU A 68 6.55 -1.24 2.76
CA GLU A 68 7.39 -2.43 2.95
C GLU A 68 8.80 -2.05 3.41
N PRO A 69 9.45 -2.86 4.27
CA PRO A 69 10.84 -2.63 4.64
C PRO A 69 11.75 -2.74 3.41
N GLU A 70 12.88 -2.02 3.42
CA GLU A 70 13.80 -1.89 2.28
C GLU A 70 14.08 -3.19 1.53
N PRO A 71 14.46 -4.31 2.17
CA PRO A 71 14.75 -5.55 1.43
C PRO A 71 13.55 -6.06 0.62
N ILE A 72 12.34 -5.92 1.17
CA ILE A 72 11.10 -6.34 0.52
C ILE A 72 10.70 -5.33 -0.56
N ALA A 73 10.82 -4.03 -0.28
CA ALA A 73 10.55 -2.99 -1.26
C ALA A 73 11.46 -3.12 -2.50
N ARG A 74 12.77 -3.37 -2.32
CA ARG A 74 13.71 -3.65 -3.41
C ARG A 74 13.35 -4.91 -4.18
N ALA A 75 13.02 -6.00 -3.48
CA ALA A 75 12.60 -7.24 -4.14
C ALA A 75 11.33 -7.08 -4.99
N LEU A 76 10.41 -6.19 -4.59
CA LEU A 76 9.15 -5.93 -5.29
C LEU A 76 9.27 -4.89 -6.42
N LEU A 77 10.09 -3.86 -6.23
CA LEU A 77 10.22 -2.73 -7.15
C LEU A 77 11.40 -2.85 -8.11
N GLY A 78 12.41 -3.64 -7.75
CA GLY A 78 13.75 -3.56 -8.32
C GLY A 78 14.56 -2.40 -7.72
N ASP A 79 15.88 -2.52 -7.79
CA ASP A 79 16.80 -1.56 -7.16
C ASP A 79 16.73 -0.16 -7.79
N ASP A 80 16.58 -0.06 -9.10
CA ASP A 80 16.56 1.23 -9.81
C ASP A 80 15.34 2.07 -9.42
N LEU A 81 14.15 1.45 -9.43
CA LEU A 81 12.91 2.14 -9.07
C LEU A 81 12.89 2.49 -7.58
N TYR A 82 13.35 1.57 -6.72
CA TYR A 82 13.51 1.85 -5.30
C TYR A 82 14.43 3.06 -5.07
N THR A 83 15.59 3.07 -5.70
CA THR A 83 16.60 4.13 -5.54
C THR A 83 16.09 5.45 -6.08
N SER A 84 15.37 5.45 -7.21
CA SER A 84 14.72 6.65 -7.75
C SER A 84 13.73 7.26 -6.75
N ILE A 85 12.90 6.44 -6.12
CA ILE A 85 11.94 6.90 -5.11
C ILE A 85 12.65 7.39 -3.84
N ALA A 86 13.65 6.65 -3.36
CA ALA A 86 14.42 7.03 -2.19
C ALA A 86 15.10 8.39 -2.37
N THR A 87 15.74 8.60 -3.51
CA THR A 87 16.43 9.86 -3.83
C THR A 87 15.45 11.02 -3.98
N LYS A 88 14.30 10.82 -4.66
CA LYS A 88 13.30 11.88 -4.84
C LYS A 88 12.60 12.28 -3.55
N SER A 89 12.31 11.30 -2.69
CA SER A 89 11.62 11.56 -1.44
C SER A 89 12.53 12.06 -0.33
N GLY A 90 13.76 11.57 -0.24
CA GLY A 90 14.62 11.77 0.92
C GLY A 90 14.07 11.15 2.20
N ILE A 91 13.03 10.31 2.11
CA ILE A 91 12.32 9.73 3.24
C ILE A 91 12.60 8.22 3.26
N PRO A 92 13.00 7.63 4.41
CA PRO A 92 13.20 6.18 4.50
C PRO A 92 11.95 5.35 4.19
N SER A 93 12.15 4.21 3.55
CA SER A 93 11.09 3.23 3.25
C SER A 93 10.59 2.49 4.49
N GLY A 94 9.40 1.88 4.38
CA GLY A 94 8.92 0.88 5.32
C GLY A 94 8.36 1.38 6.66
N GLN A 95 8.25 2.68 6.90
CA GLN A 95 7.69 3.19 8.15
C GLN A 95 6.20 2.88 8.27
N GLY A 96 5.49 2.76 7.14
CA GLY A 96 4.06 2.45 7.12
C GLY A 96 3.71 1.13 7.80
N HIS A 97 4.47 0.05 7.52
CA HIS A 97 4.22 -1.23 8.19
C HIS A 97 4.58 -1.19 9.67
N LYS A 98 5.65 -0.49 10.07
CA LYS A 98 6.01 -0.33 11.49
C LYS A 98 4.90 0.35 12.29
N LEU A 99 4.38 1.47 11.79
CA LEU A 99 3.30 2.21 12.44
C LEU A 99 2.01 1.38 12.51
N TYR A 100 1.68 0.63 11.46
CA TYR A 100 0.56 -0.31 11.49
C TYR A 100 0.71 -1.39 12.58
N GLU A 101 1.89 -1.99 12.71
CA GLU A 101 2.14 -3.03 13.73
C GLU A 101 2.04 -2.48 15.15
N GLN A 102 2.46 -1.22 15.37
CA GLN A 102 2.28 -0.53 16.64
C GLN A 102 0.81 -0.20 16.91
N TRP A 103 0.08 0.31 15.91
CA TRP A 103 -1.33 0.69 16.06
C TRP A 103 -2.25 -0.52 16.29
N ARG A 104 -2.04 -1.63 15.58
CA ARG A 104 -2.97 -2.78 15.58
C ARG A 104 -3.06 -3.54 16.90
N VAL A 105 -2.07 -3.38 17.77
CA VAL A 105 -2.02 -4.05 19.09
C VAL A 105 -2.63 -3.21 20.20
N LEU A 106 -2.91 -1.93 19.94
CA LEU A 106 -3.49 -1.02 20.91
C LEU A 106 -5.01 -1.18 20.96
N PRO A 107 -5.63 -1.12 22.16
CA PRO A 107 -7.08 -1.02 22.30
C PRO A 107 -7.65 0.19 21.55
N ASP A 108 -8.88 0.10 21.03
CA ASP A 108 -9.53 1.21 20.31
C ASP A 108 -9.66 2.50 21.16
N SER A 109 -9.67 2.38 22.50
CA SER A 109 -9.73 3.51 23.43
C SER A 109 -8.38 4.12 23.77
N ASP A 110 -7.27 3.56 23.29
CA ASP A 110 -5.93 4.04 23.62
C ASP A 110 -5.61 5.36 22.89
N PRO A 111 -5.31 6.46 23.62
CA PRO A 111 -5.01 7.75 23.00
C PRO A 111 -3.79 7.72 22.08
N GLU A 112 -2.85 6.79 22.27
CA GLU A 112 -1.68 6.64 21.42
C GLU A 112 -2.05 6.26 19.97
N ARG A 113 -3.25 5.69 19.75
CA ARG A 113 -3.73 5.41 18.39
C ARG A 113 -3.85 6.67 17.55
N LEU A 114 -4.35 7.76 18.12
CA LEU A 114 -4.49 9.04 17.39
C LEU A 114 -3.12 9.62 17.03
N VAL A 115 -2.12 9.43 17.89
CA VAL A 115 -0.74 9.84 17.63
C VAL A 115 -0.14 9.06 16.47
N ILE A 116 -0.27 7.72 16.50
CA ILE A 116 0.24 6.86 15.43
C ILE A 116 -0.49 7.09 14.10
N GLU A 117 -1.81 7.31 14.14
CA GLU A 117 -2.62 7.66 12.95
C GLU A 117 -2.13 8.95 12.29
N ALA A 118 -1.89 10.00 13.08
CA ALA A 118 -1.37 11.26 12.57
C ALA A 118 0.03 11.10 11.95
N GLN A 119 0.93 10.36 12.63
CA GLN A 119 2.27 10.07 12.12
C GLN A 119 2.23 9.26 10.81
N SER A 120 1.35 8.24 10.74
CA SER A 120 1.23 7.37 9.57
C SER A 120 0.67 8.11 8.37
N LYS A 121 -0.40 8.90 8.57
CA LYS A 121 -0.97 9.76 7.53
C LYS A 121 0.06 10.75 6.99
N ALA A 122 0.76 11.47 7.88
CA ALA A 122 1.79 12.42 7.48
C ALA A 122 2.91 11.76 6.67
N TYR A 123 3.34 10.55 7.07
CA TYR A 123 4.35 9.79 6.36
C TYR A 123 3.91 9.38 4.94
N TYR A 124 2.72 8.78 4.80
CA TYR A 124 2.19 8.40 3.48
C TYR A 124 1.95 9.60 2.58
N ASP A 125 1.45 10.71 3.13
CA ASP A 125 1.23 11.94 2.38
C ASP A 125 2.53 12.57 1.89
N ALA A 126 3.56 12.61 2.73
CA ALA A 126 4.87 13.11 2.36
C ALA A 126 5.43 12.33 1.17
N ILE A 127 5.41 10.99 1.22
CA ILE A 127 5.88 10.14 0.12
C ILE A 127 5.05 10.34 -1.15
N ARG A 128 3.72 10.42 -1.05
CA ARG A 128 2.84 10.67 -2.21
C ARG A 128 3.19 11.99 -2.90
N LYS A 129 3.40 13.06 -2.13
CA LYS A 129 3.76 14.39 -2.66
C LYS A 129 5.13 14.39 -3.31
N SER A 130 6.14 13.81 -2.66
CA SER A 130 7.52 13.82 -3.16
C SER A 130 7.72 13.08 -4.49
N ILE A 131 6.91 12.06 -4.75
CA ILE A 131 7.05 11.22 -5.96
C ILE A 131 6.19 11.75 -7.11
N ASN A 132 4.98 12.25 -6.81
CA ASN A 132 4.02 12.68 -7.84
C ASN A 132 4.11 14.16 -8.20
N GLY A 133 4.94 14.96 -7.52
CA GLY A 133 5.21 16.35 -7.90
C GLY A 133 4.03 17.32 -7.73
N TYR A 134 3.25 17.15 -6.66
CA TYR A 134 2.19 18.10 -6.27
C TYR A 134 2.58 18.87 -5.00
#